data_AF-A0A7X4AC71-F1
#
_entry.id   AF-A0A7X4AC71-F1
#
_cell.length_a   1.000
_cell.length_b   1.000
_cell.length_c   1.000
_cell.angle_alpha   90.00
_cell.angle_beta   90.00
_cell.angle_gamma   90.00
#
_symmetry.space_group_name_H-M   'P 1'
#
loop_
_entity.id
_entity.type
_entity.pdbx_description
1 polymer ?
#
loop_
_entity_poly.entity_id
_entity_poly.type
_entity_poly.pdbx_seq_one_letter_code
_entity_poly.pdbx_strand_id
1 'polypeptide(L)'
;MQRSRCRCHLGDSGWLMRRKCVGRVKIPGGSRPCKLPPQAGSDYCHQHSATARLLPPTPPARRRKPQPPSARSSTAGPTRSGARQPVTGCVRDIDSLVTSGEVWDGILSTLADKFGDSQHIEAMVHKDLYVTEAIRHAIVPSAACPEALVVFKGGTSLAKAYPILHRFSEDVDVNIVPPHGQRFGDSRRKKARRELHAKLEAGIPLPMEHERHGTNFATTAIHYPPVPSGTFGGPPGGLVFGEVLVEMNIRRQPPGTYGSQAVASLAGEAAARLDPALLREHPLLQSFEVLTADPIIAVVDKLDALHWRSCSDDPSQVRDRARDIYDLACLLRHDTVRPRLNSQLVAELHEIVVDSIPPGLTVRATQRPVDGFAASPVFQPGHPARRALQDAYPRLRHLVYSDEHWIEFDDAVAAIQDSSDLI
;
A
#
# COMPACT_ATOMS: atom_id res chain seq x y z
N MET A 1 -58.21 21.98 43.76
CA MET A 1 -58.41 21.37 42.43
C MET A 1 -57.07 20.87 41.91
N GLN A 2 -56.95 19.55 41.80
CA GLN A 2 -55.74 18.80 41.43
C GLN A 2 -55.29 19.09 39.98
N ARG A 3 -53.98 19.17 39.74
CA ARG A 3 -53.38 18.85 38.44
C ARG A 3 -52.37 17.73 38.65
N SER A 4 -52.68 16.59 38.06
CA SER A 4 -52.01 15.30 38.16
C SER A 4 -50.90 15.12 37.12
N ARG A 5 -49.98 14.22 37.46
CA ARG A 5 -48.77 13.75 36.77
C ARG A 5 -49.05 12.80 35.59
N CYS A 6 -48.08 12.64 34.68
CA CYS A 6 -47.47 11.38 34.17
C CYS A 6 -46.55 11.68 32.96
N ARG A 7 -45.23 11.43 32.97
CA ARG A 7 -44.43 10.19 32.81
C ARG A 7 -44.44 9.54 31.39
N CYS A 8 -43.26 9.62 30.76
CA CYS A 8 -42.45 8.64 30.00
C CYS A 8 -43.06 7.59 29.04
N HIS A 9 -42.32 7.43 27.92
CA HIS A 9 -41.96 6.20 27.16
C HIS A 9 -42.72 5.71 25.91
N LEU A 10 -41.95 5.70 24.80
CA LEU A 10 -41.64 4.62 23.82
C LEU A 10 -42.66 4.12 22.76
N GLY A 11 -42.11 3.95 21.55
CA GLY A 11 -42.60 3.14 20.41
C GLY A 11 -43.14 4.00 19.25
N ASP A 12 -42.82 3.84 17.96
CA ASP A 12 -42.00 2.88 17.21
C ASP A 12 -41.87 3.40 15.76
N SER A 13 -40.75 3.07 15.10
CA SER A 13 -40.54 2.91 13.64
C SER A 13 -41.33 3.77 12.62
N GLY A 14 -40.60 4.54 11.80
CA GLY A 14 -41.13 5.17 10.58
C GLY A 14 -40.10 5.34 9.47
N TRP A 15 -39.70 4.24 8.82
CA TRP A 15 -38.99 4.29 7.54
C TRP A 15 -39.87 4.99 6.50
N LEU A 16 -39.58 6.25 6.14
CA LEU A 16 -40.11 6.82 4.90
C LEU A 16 -39.48 6.07 3.71
N MET A 17 -40.16 5.02 3.26
CA MET A 17 -39.86 4.39 1.97
C MET A 17 -39.97 5.45 0.88
N ARG A 18 -38.83 5.92 0.38
CA ARG A 18 -38.78 6.77 -0.82
C ARG A 18 -39.39 5.97 -1.96
N ARG A 19 -40.61 6.33 -2.38
CA ARG A 19 -41.25 5.73 -3.56
C ARG A 19 -40.29 5.86 -4.75
N LYS A 20 -40.17 4.79 -5.55
CA LYS A 20 -39.30 4.75 -6.73
C LYS A 20 -40.16 4.82 -7.99
N CYS A 21 -39.66 5.48 -9.03
CA CYS A 21 -40.33 5.52 -10.32
C CYS A 21 -40.50 4.10 -10.89
N VAL A 22 -41.69 3.81 -11.44
CA VAL A 22 -42.02 2.50 -12.03
C VAL A 22 -41.45 2.34 -13.46
N GLY A 23 -40.96 3.43 -14.07
CA GLY A 23 -40.36 3.43 -15.41
C GLY A 23 -39.08 2.60 -15.52
N ARG A 24 -38.76 2.14 -16.73
CA ARG A 24 -37.51 1.41 -17.02
C ARG A 24 -36.70 2.11 -18.10
N VAL A 25 -35.39 2.11 -17.92
CA VAL A 25 -34.42 2.64 -18.88
C VAL A 25 -33.88 1.49 -19.72
N LYS A 26 -34.02 1.58 -21.05
CA LYS A 26 -33.41 0.63 -22.00
C LYS A 26 -31.89 0.77 -21.96
N ILE A 27 -31.21 -0.37 -21.93
CA ILE A 27 -29.75 -0.47 -21.98
C ILE A 27 -29.39 -1.62 -22.94
N PRO A 28 -28.18 -1.64 -23.54
CA PRO A 28 -27.73 -2.78 -24.32
C PRO A 28 -27.80 -4.05 -23.45
N GLY A 29 -28.53 -5.08 -23.92
CA GLY A 29 -28.78 -6.32 -23.16
C GLY A 29 -30.04 -6.33 -22.29
N GLY A 30 -30.87 -5.28 -22.28
CA GLY A 30 -32.20 -5.34 -21.67
C GLY A 30 -32.76 -4.00 -21.16
N SER A 31 -33.39 -4.02 -19.99
CA SER A 31 -33.90 -2.80 -19.34
C SER A 31 -33.73 -2.88 -17.83
N ARG A 32 -33.42 -1.75 -17.20
CA ARG A 32 -33.27 -1.64 -15.74
C ARG A 32 -34.28 -0.65 -15.13
N PRO A 33 -34.65 -0.77 -13.84
CA PRO A 33 -35.54 0.18 -13.19
C PRO A 33 -34.98 1.60 -13.17
N CYS A 34 -35.85 2.59 -13.36
CA CYS A 34 -35.51 3.99 -13.17
C CYS A 34 -35.15 4.25 -11.71
N LYS A 35 -34.07 5.01 -11.49
CA LYS A 35 -33.60 5.37 -10.15
C LYS A 35 -34.06 6.77 -9.70
N LEU A 36 -34.77 7.50 -10.55
CA LEU A 36 -35.30 8.82 -10.22
C LEU A 36 -36.55 8.70 -9.33
N PRO A 37 -36.81 9.66 -8.44
CA PRO A 37 -38.05 9.71 -7.67
C PRO A 37 -39.25 10.02 -8.58
N PRO A 38 -40.44 9.50 -8.26
CA PRO A 38 -41.68 9.83 -8.96
C PRO A 38 -42.13 11.26 -8.67
N GLN A 39 -42.94 11.84 -9.57
CA GLN A 39 -43.55 13.16 -9.36
C GLN A 39 -44.70 13.09 -8.34
N ALA A 40 -45.05 14.23 -7.73
CA ALA A 40 -46.23 14.33 -6.87
C ALA A 40 -47.50 13.95 -7.67
N GLY A 41 -48.22 12.93 -7.21
CA GLY A 41 -49.45 12.44 -7.85
C GLY A 41 -49.24 11.51 -9.07
N SER A 42 -48.02 11.03 -9.34
CA SER A 42 -47.73 10.08 -10.43
C SER A 42 -46.77 8.98 -9.97
N ASP A 43 -46.86 7.79 -10.54
CA ASP A 43 -45.88 6.70 -10.31
C ASP A 43 -44.62 6.83 -11.21
N TYR A 44 -44.59 7.84 -12.10
CA TYR A 44 -43.50 8.10 -13.04
C TYR A 44 -42.71 9.38 -12.68
N CYS A 45 -41.41 9.39 -12.95
CA CYS A 45 -40.57 10.59 -12.85
C CYS A 45 -40.79 11.52 -14.05
N HIS A 46 -40.31 12.77 -13.98
CA HIS A 46 -40.44 13.75 -15.08
C HIS A 46 -40.06 13.22 -16.47
N GLN A 47 -39.02 12.39 -16.57
CA GLN A 47 -38.58 11.81 -17.85
C GLN A 47 -39.52 10.72 -18.40
N HIS A 48 -40.24 10.00 -17.53
CA HIS A 48 -41.12 8.88 -17.91
C HIS A 48 -42.61 9.28 -18.00
N SER A 49 -43.03 10.36 -17.33
CA SER A 49 -44.41 10.85 -17.41
C SER A 49 -44.72 11.50 -18.77
N ALA A 50 -43.71 12.00 -19.49
CA ALA A 50 -43.87 12.56 -20.84
C ALA A 50 -44.20 11.47 -21.89
N THR A 51 -43.75 10.24 -21.67
CA THR A 51 -43.96 9.09 -22.56
C THR A 51 -45.18 8.24 -22.19
N ALA A 52 -45.63 8.29 -20.94
CA ALA A 52 -46.78 7.52 -20.43
C ALA A 52 -48.16 8.02 -20.89
N ARG A 53 -48.29 9.25 -21.43
CA ARG A 53 -49.58 9.80 -21.93
C ARG A 53 -50.11 9.12 -23.20
N LEU A 54 -49.36 8.19 -23.80
CA LEU A 54 -49.63 7.68 -25.15
C LEU A 54 -50.13 6.23 -25.25
N LEU A 55 -50.35 5.49 -24.15
CA LEU A 55 -50.77 4.09 -24.25
C LEU A 55 -51.80 3.68 -23.17
N PRO A 56 -52.95 3.08 -23.56
CA PRO A 56 -53.91 2.50 -22.62
C PRO A 56 -53.48 1.09 -22.17
N PRO A 57 -53.99 0.57 -21.03
CA PRO A 57 -53.49 -0.67 -20.43
C PRO A 57 -54.24 -1.91 -20.95
N THR A 58 -53.51 -3.01 -21.14
CA THR A 58 -54.09 -4.37 -21.22
C THR A 58 -53.34 -5.36 -20.33
N PRO A 59 -54.01 -6.40 -19.80
CA PRO A 59 -53.59 -7.18 -18.64
C PRO A 59 -52.85 -8.51 -18.99
N PRO A 60 -52.28 -9.23 -18.00
CA PRO A 60 -51.22 -10.20 -18.24
C PRO A 60 -51.69 -11.67 -18.27
N ALA A 61 -50.99 -12.53 -19.03
CA ALA A 61 -51.10 -13.98 -18.83
C ALA A 61 -49.81 -14.76 -19.20
N ARG A 62 -49.20 -15.33 -18.15
CA ARG A 62 -48.79 -16.74 -17.95
C ARG A 62 -48.06 -17.54 -19.05
N ARG A 63 -46.94 -18.14 -18.58
CA ARG A 63 -46.47 -19.55 -18.63
C ARG A 63 -45.24 -19.91 -19.50
N ARG A 64 -44.31 -20.58 -18.78
CA ARG A 64 -43.48 -21.77 -19.09
C ARG A 64 -42.31 -21.68 -20.11
N LYS A 65 -41.11 -22.04 -19.60
CA LYS A 65 -39.94 -22.66 -20.29
C LYS A 65 -40.32 -24.10 -20.74
N PRO A 66 -39.60 -24.82 -21.67
CA PRO A 66 -38.12 -24.88 -21.79
C PRO A 66 -37.45 -25.21 -23.18
N GLN A 67 -36.17 -24.80 -23.29
CA GLN A 67 -34.97 -25.43 -23.93
C GLN A 67 -34.89 -25.80 -25.46
N PRO A 68 -33.67 -26.06 -26.02
CA PRO A 68 -33.12 -25.41 -27.22
C PRO A 68 -33.01 -26.35 -28.45
N PRO A 69 -32.35 -25.95 -29.56
CA PRO A 69 -31.08 -26.64 -29.87
C PRO A 69 -30.01 -25.82 -30.65
N SER A 70 -28.78 -26.31 -30.50
CA SER A 70 -27.65 -26.49 -31.44
C SER A 70 -27.28 -25.49 -32.57
N ALA A 71 -25.95 -25.37 -32.73
CA ALA A 71 -25.17 -25.51 -33.96
C ALA A 71 -24.26 -24.32 -34.35
N ARG A 72 -22.96 -24.60 -34.21
CA ARG A 72 -21.76 -24.18 -34.97
C ARG A 72 -21.97 -23.23 -36.17
N SER A 73 -21.12 -22.19 -36.25
CA SER A 73 -20.16 -22.07 -37.36
C SER A 73 -19.06 -21.02 -37.06
N SER A 74 -17.91 -21.29 -37.64
CA SER A 74 -16.62 -20.60 -37.55
C SER A 74 -16.44 -19.56 -38.66
N THR A 75 -15.81 -18.43 -38.35
CA THR A 75 -14.99 -17.66 -39.31
C THR A 75 -13.83 -16.98 -38.58
N ALA A 76 -12.68 -16.95 -39.24
CA ALA A 76 -11.37 -16.58 -38.71
C ALA A 76 -10.94 -15.16 -39.10
N GLY A 77 -10.13 -14.55 -38.22
CA GLY A 77 -9.18 -13.44 -38.48
C GLY A 77 -9.71 -12.00 -38.34
N PRO A 78 -8.89 -11.01 -37.89
CA PRO A 78 -7.43 -11.02 -37.86
C PRO A 78 -6.81 -10.88 -36.46
N THR A 79 -5.62 -11.46 -36.36
CA THR A 79 -4.64 -11.34 -35.28
C THR A 79 -4.15 -9.90 -35.11
N ARG A 80 -4.23 -9.39 -33.87
CA ARG A 80 -3.37 -8.29 -33.40
C ARG A 80 -2.89 -8.61 -32.00
N SER A 81 -1.61 -8.96 -31.93
CA SER A 81 -0.72 -8.95 -30.77
C SER A 81 -1.38 -9.24 -29.43
N GLY A 82 -1.61 -10.53 -29.16
CA GLY A 82 -1.71 -10.99 -27.79
C GLY A 82 -0.35 -10.83 -27.13
N ALA A 83 -0.17 -9.78 -26.34
CA ALA A 83 0.73 -9.86 -25.20
C ALA A 83 0.08 -10.87 -24.24
N ARG A 84 0.35 -12.16 -24.47
CA ARG A 84 0.01 -13.23 -23.53
C ARG A 84 0.92 -13.02 -22.32
N GLN A 85 0.39 -12.47 -21.24
CA GLN A 85 0.87 -12.89 -19.92
C GLN A 85 0.47 -14.37 -19.73
N PRO A 86 1.40 -15.24 -19.34
CA PRO A 86 1.22 -16.06 -18.17
C PRO A 86 1.74 -15.26 -16.97
N VAL A 87 0.82 -14.85 -16.13
CA VAL A 87 1.11 -14.53 -14.74
C VAL A 87 1.36 -15.89 -14.04
N THR A 88 2.37 -15.99 -13.17
CA THR A 88 2.92 -17.19 -12.48
C THR A 88 4.07 -17.97 -13.17
N GLY A 89 5.24 -17.33 -13.25
CA GLY A 89 6.55 -17.94 -13.54
C GLY A 89 7.63 -17.59 -12.51
N CYS A 90 7.45 -16.49 -11.76
CA CYS A 90 8.48 -15.92 -10.90
C CYS A 90 9.00 -16.89 -9.83
N VAL A 91 8.15 -17.73 -9.22
CA VAL A 91 8.61 -18.72 -8.23
C VAL A 91 9.59 -19.70 -8.88
N ARG A 92 9.26 -20.24 -10.06
CA ARG A 92 10.16 -21.13 -10.79
C ARG A 92 11.43 -20.41 -11.23
N ASP A 93 11.31 -19.15 -11.65
CA ASP A 93 12.46 -18.38 -12.11
C ASP A 93 13.41 -18.03 -10.96
N ILE A 94 12.84 -17.71 -9.78
CA ILE A 94 13.59 -17.55 -8.53
C ILE A 94 14.25 -18.88 -8.16
N ASP A 95 13.50 -19.98 -8.10
CA ASP A 95 14.04 -21.32 -7.79
C ASP A 95 15.19 -21.70 -8.74
N SER A 96 15.02 -21.44 -10.04
CA SER A 96 16.04 -21.70 -11.06
C SER A 96 17.27 -20.83 -10.86
N LEU A 97 17.11 -19.56 -10.47
CA LEU A 97 18.22 -18.67 -10.20
C LEU A 97 18.97 -19.10 -8.95
N VAL A 98 18.28 -19.32 -7.82
CA VAL A 98 18.92 -19.66 -6.54
C VAL A 98 19.55 -21.06 -6.55
N THR A 99 19.15 -21.94 -7.46
CA THR A 99 19.78 -23.26 -7.66
C THR A 99 20.86 -23.26 -8.73
N SER A 100 21.05 -22.16 -9.47
CA SER A 100 22.12 -22.01 -10.44
C SER A 100 23.44 -21.67 -9.74
N GLY A 101 24.08 -22.69 -9.15
CA GLY A 101 25.25 -22.54 -8.27
C GLY A 101 26.23 -21.45 -8.69
N GLU A 102 26.79 -21.52 -9.91
CA GLU A 102 27.76 -20.52 -10.39
C GLU A 102 27.22 -19.08 -10.47
N VAL A 103 26.01 -18.88 -11.02
CA VAL A 103 25.41 -17.55 -11.18
C VAL A 103 24.97 -16.99 -9.83
N TRP A 104 24.33 -17.82 -9.00
CA TRP A 104 23.88 -17.44 -7.66
C TRP A 104 25.06 -17.10 -6.76
N ASP A 105 26.09 -17.94 -6.72
CA ASP A 105 27.31 -17.70 -5.93
C ASP A 105 28.02 -16.43 -6.42
N GLY A 106 28.06 -16.19 -7.74
CA GLY A 106 28.59 -14.94 -8.31
C GLY A 106 27.81 -13.71 -7.88
N ILE A 107 26.46 -13.78 -7.86
CA ILE A 107 25.58 -12.72 -7.36
C ILE A 107 25.84 -12.45 -5.87
N LEU A 108 25.90 -13.49 -5.05
CA LEU A 108 26.16 -13.37 -3.61
C LEU A 108 27.54 -12.77 -3.34
N SER A 109 28.57 -13.23 -4.06
CA SER A 109 29.92 -12.68 -3.98
C SER A 109 29.97 -11.21 -4.37
N THR A 110 29.22 -10.81 -5.39
CA THR A 110 29.12 -9.40 -5.82
C THR A 110 28.38 -8.51 -4.82
N LEU A 111 27.62 -9.11 -3.90
CA LEU A 111 26.91 -8.42 -2.83
C LEU A 111 27.66 -8.45 -1.49
N ALA A 112 28.68 -9.30 -1.33
CA ALA A 112 29.48 -9.39 -0.12
C ALA A 112 30.04 -8.02 0.30
N ASP A 113 30.57 -7.24 -0.65
CA ASP A 113 31.08 -5.89 -0.39
C ASP A 113 29.99 -4.93 0.14
N LYS A 114 28.74 -5.08 -0.34
CA LYS A 114 27.61 -4.26 0.10
C LYS A 114 27.21 -4.60 1.53
N PHE A 115 27.20 -5.88 1.89
CA PHE A 115 26.65 -6.37 3.16
C PHE A 115 27.69 -6.66 4.25
N GLY A 116 28.98 -6.46 3.98
CA GLY A 116 30.07 -6.73 4.91
C GLY A 116 30.01 -8.16 5.47
N ASP A 117 30.26 -8.31 6.77
CA ASP A 117 30.26 -9.60 7.48
C ASP A 117 28.85 -10.15 7.78
N SER A 118 27.80 -9.72 7.07
CA SER A 118 26.45 -10.22 7.30
C SER A 118 26.35 -11.71 7.02
N GLN A 119 25.97 -12.48 8.05
CA GLN A 119 25.78 -13.94 7.95
C GLN A 119 24.49 -14.34 7.21
N HIS A 120 23.69 -13.36 6.76
CA HIS A 120 22.34 -13.60 6.22
C HIS A 120 22.15 -13.10 4.79
N ILE A 121 23.24 -12.77 4.06
CA ILE A 121 23.17 -12.21 2.70
C ILE A 121 22.29 -13.07 1.80
N GLU A 122 22.51 -14.38 1.76
CA GLU A 122 21.72 -15.28 0.91
C GLU A 122 20.21 -15.19 1.21
N ALA A 123 19.82 -15.27 2.49
CA ALA A 123 18.43 -15.19 2.90
C ALA A 123 17.81 -13.80 2.61
N MET A 124 18.59 -12.73 2.76
CA MET A 124 18.16 -11.37 2.45
C MET A 124 17.95 -11.17 0.95
N VAL A 125 18.88 -11.63 0.12
CA VAL A 125 18.79 -11.53 -1.35
C VAL A 125 17.64 -12.40 -1.88
N HIS A 126 17.45 -13.60 -1.31
CA HIS A 126 16.31 -14.45 -1.65
C HIS A 126 14.98 -13.80 -1.28
N LYS A 127 14.86 -13.26 -0.06
CA LYS A 127 13.66 -12.51 0.35
C LYS A 127 13.42 -11.31 -0.58
N ASP A 128 14.48 -10.60 -0.94
CA ASP A 128 14.43 -9.42 -1.80
C ASP A 128 13.87 -9.71 -3.20
N LEU A 129 14.12 -10.90 -3.75
CA LEU A 129 13.49 -11.34 -5.00
C LEU A 129 11.97 -11.36 -4.87
N TYR A 130 11.43 -11.99 -3.81
CA TYR A 130 9.98 -12.00 -3.57
C TYR A 130 9.39 -10.62 -3.24
N VAL A 131 10.13 -9.79 -2.50
CA VAL A 131 9.75 -8.38 -2.28
C VAL A 131 9.64 -7.65 -3.62
N THR A 132 10.60 -7.85 -4.52
CA THR A 132 10.63 -7.21 -5.83
C THR A 132 9.50 -7.72 -6.73
N GLU A 133 9.18 -9.01 -6.70
CA GLU A 133 8.00 -9.54 -7.40
C GLU A 133 6.69 -9.01 -6.82
N ALA A 134 6.58 -8.89 -5.48
CA ALA A 134 5.41 -8.31 -4.85
C ALA A 134 5.21 -6.84 -5.29
N ILE A 135 6.28 -6.06 -5.42
CA ILE A 135 6.25 -4.70 -5.98
C ILE A 135 5.77 -4.74 -7.45
N ARG A 136 6.35 -5.61 -8.28
CA ARG A 136 6.01 -5.76 -9.71
C ARG A 136 4.52 -6.05 -9.94
N HIS A 137 3.90 -6.83 -9.04
CA HIS A 137 2.51 -7.24 -9.15
C HIS A 137 1.52 -6.36 -8.37
N ALA A 138 1.93 -5.75 -7.27
CA ALA A 138 1.05 -4.87 -6.48
C ALA A 138 0.91 -3.49 -7.12
N ILE A 139 1.98 -2.96 -7.72
CA ILE A 139 2.10 -1.52 -8.08
C ILE A 139 1.80 -1.34 -9.56
N VAL A 140 0.59 -1.73 -9.94
CA VAL A 140 0.08 -1.59 -11.30
C VAL A 140 -1.27 -0.88 -11.28
N PRO A 141 -1.60 -0.07 -12.32
CA PRO A 141 -2.86 0.68 -12.37
C PRO A 141 -4.08 -0.20 -12.08
N SER A 142 -4.98 0.28 -11.22
CA SER A 142 -6.20 -0.45 -10.84
C SER A 142 -7.19 -0.45 -12.01
N ALA A 143 -7.49 -1.60 -12.61
CA ALA A 143 -8.57 -1.74 -13.58
C ALA A 143 -9.96 -1.59 -12.93
N ALA A 144 -10.07 -1.88 -11.64
CA ALA A 144 -11.30 -1.70 -10.87
C ALA A 144 -11.66 -0.23 -10.67
N CYS A 145 -10.63 0.61 -10.51
CA CYS A 145 -10.70 2.05 -10.35
C CYS A 145 -9.57 2.67 -11.20
N PRO A 146 -9.72 2.77 -12.53
CA PRO A 146 -8.68 3.28 -13.44
C PRO A 146 -8.17 4.67 -13.09
N GLU A 147 -8.99 5.45 -12.37
CA GLU A 147 -8.66 6.77 -11.88
C GLU A 147 -7.86 6.78 -10.56
N ALA A 148 -7.69 5.62 -9.92
CA ALA A 148 -6.90 5.45 -8.71
C ALA A 148 -5.43 5.17 -9.03
N LEU A 149 -4.53 5.73 -8.24
CA LEU A 149 -3.10 5.44 -8.33
C LEU A 149 -2.72 4.42 -7.26
N VAL A 150 -1.84 3.48 -7.61
CA VAL A 150 -1.16 2.63 -6.63
C VAL A 150 0.26 3.14 -6.55
N VAL A 151 0.64 3.68 -5.39
CA VAL A 151 1.90 4.41 -5.17
C VAL A 151 2.74 3.64 -4.17
N PHE A 152 3.93 3.21 -4.58
CA PHE A 152 4.93 2.58 -3.72
C PHE A 152 5.45 3.57 -2.67
N LYS A 153 5.64 3.14 -1.41
CA LYS A 153 6.18 4.00 -0.35
C LYS A 153 6.99 3.20 0.67
N GLY A 154 7.34 3.87 1.77
CA GLY A 154 7.88 3.23 2.97
C GLY A 154 9.40 3.06 2.92
N GLY A 155 9.94 2.24 3.82
CA GLY A 155 11.39 1.98 3.86
C GLY A 155 11.88 1.33 2.57
N THR A 156 11.09 0.43 2.01
CA THR A 156 11.50 -0.35 0.83
C THR A 156 11.53 0.51 -0.43
N SER A 157 10.67 1.53 -0.56
CA SER A 157 10.81 2.50 -1.65
C SER A 157 12.06 3.36 -1.50
N LEU A 158 12.40 3.77 -0.28
CA LEU A 158 13.61 4.56 -0.05
C LEU A 158 14.89 3.74 -0.30
N ALA A 159 14.87 2.43 -0.03
CA ALA A 159 16.00 1.53 -0.30
C ALA A 159 16.14 1.18 -1.80
N LYS A 160 15.02 0.94 -2.51
CA LYS A 160 15.05 0.42 -3.89
C LYS A 160 14.89 1.47 -4.98
N ALA A 161 14.03 2.47 -4.77
CA ALA A 161 13.69 3.45 -5.80
C ALA A 161 14.53 4.73 -5.69
N TYR A 162 15.02 5.07 -4.49
CA TYR A 162 15.81 6.28 -4.24
C TYR A 162 17.24 6.04 -3.71
N PRO A 163 17.66 4.77 -3.57
CA PRO A 163 18.80 4.34 -2.73
C PRO A 163 19.21 5.24 -1.54
N ILE A 164 18.26 5.83 -0.81
CA ILE A 164 18.51 6.72 0.35
C ILE A 164 18.82 5.90 1.61
N LEU A 165 18.21 4.72 1.76
CA LEU A 165 18.43 3.87 2.92
C LEU A 165 19.52 2.85 2.65
N HIS A 166 20.49 2.79 3.56
CA HIS A 166 21.58 1.81 3.53
C HIS A 166 21.33 0.65 4.51
N ARG A 167 20.09 0.18 4.53
CA ARG A 167 19.66 -0.99 5.31
C ARG A 167 18.65 -1.80 4.54
N PHE A 168 18.56 -3.08 4.85
CA PHE A 168 17.52 -3.94 4.32
C PHE A 168 16.14 -3.52 4.84
N SER A 169 15.16 -3.59 3.94
CA SER A 169 13.76 -3.29 4.20
C SER A 169 12.91 -4.31 3.46
N GLU A 170 12.09 -5.01 4.22
CA GLU A 170 11.54 -6.30 3.83
C GLU A 170 10.04 -6.32 3.54
N ASP A 171 9.33 -5.24 3.91
CA ASP A 171 7.89 -5.09 3.72
C ASP A 171 7.58 -4.24 2.48
N VAL A 172 6.42 -4.43 1.85
CA VAL A 172 5.98 -3.64 0.69
C VAL A 172 4.82 -2.75 1.08
N ASP A 173 5.09 -1.47 1.31
CA ASP A 173 4.05 -0.47 1.57
C ASP A 173 3.52 0.15 0.27
N VAL A 174 2.19 0.17 0.11
CA VAL A 174 1.53 0.86 -1.01
C VAL A 174 0.40 1.75 -0.53
N ASN A 175 0.29 2.94 -1.15
CA ASN A 175 -0.91 3.76 -1.08
C ASN A 175 -1.79 3.51 -2.30
N ILE A 176 -3.06 3.21 -2.08
CA ILE A 176 -4.11 3.31 -3.09
C ILE A 176 -4.71 4.71 -2.96
N VAL A 177 -4.30 5.61 -3.85
CA VAL A 177 -4.68 7.02 -3.85
C VAL A 177 -5.95 7.23 -4.66
N PRO A 178 -7.05 7.70 -4.05
CA PRO A 178 -8.26 8.07 -4.78
C PRO A 178 -8.03 9.25 -5.74
N PRO A 179 -8.82 9.35 -6.82
CA PRO A 179 -8.72 10.43 -7.80
C PRO A 179 -9.04 11.79 -7.19
N HIS A 180 -8.39 12.84 -7.68
CA HIS A 180 -8.75 14.25 -7.46
C HIS A 180 -9.02 14.62 -5.98
N GLY A 181 -8.25 14.08 -5.04
CA GLY A 181 -8.40 14.38 -3.61
C GLY A 181 -9.71 13.86 -2.99
N GLN A 182 -10.45 13.00 -3.69
CA GLN A 182 -11.71 12.45 -3.20
C GLN A 182 -11.46 11.37 -2.13
N ARG A 183 -12.53 10.99 -1.43
CA ARG A 183 -12.54 9.76 -0.64
C ARG A 183 -13.27 8.69 -1.43
N PHE A 184 -12.78 7.45 -1.39
CA PHE A 184 -13.56 6.34 -1.89
C PHE A 184 -14.81 6.11 -1.03
N GLY A 185 -15.87 5.59 -1.63
CA GLY A 185 -16.94 4.90 -0.89
C GLY A 185 -16.54 3.45 -0.58
N ASP A 186 -17.26 2.78 0.33
CA ASP A 186 -16.92 1.41 0.77
C ASP A 186 -16.79 0.40 -0.36
N SER A 187 -17.68 0.48 -1.35
CA SER A 187 -17.65 -0.41 -2.51
C SER A 187 -16.35 -0.26 -3.31
N ARG A 188 -15.89 0.98 -3.55
CA ARG A 188 -14.63 1.25 -4.27
C ARG A 188 -13.43 0.80 -3.45
N ARG A 189 -13.39 1.10 -2.14
CA ARG A 189 -12.33 0.61 -1.24
C ARG A 189 -12.18 -0.91 -1.30
N LYS A 190 -13.31 -1.61 -1.18
CA LYS A 190 -13.37 -3.07 -1.25
C LYS A 190 -12.93 -3.61 -2.62
N LYS A 191 -13.32 -2.94 -3.71
CA LYS A 191 -12.97 -3.34 -5.07
C LYS A 191 -11.47 -3.15 -5.34
N ALA A 192 -10.90 -2.00 -4.97
CA ALA A 192 -9.48 -1.71 -5.16
C ALA A 192 -8.57 -2.70 -4.41
N ARG A 193 -8.86 -2.97 -3.13
CA ARG A 193 -8.10 -3.98 -2.36
C ARG A 193 -8.20 -5.38 -2.93
N ARG A 194 -9.42 -5.81 -3.29
CA ARG A 194 -9.63 -7.13 -3.89
C ARG A 194 -8.88 -7.29 -5.20
N GLU A 195 -8.81 -6.24 -6.00
CA GLU A 195 -8.05 -6.27 -7.24
C GLU A 195 -6.55 -6.36 -6.96
N LEU A 196 -6.01 -5.58 -6.03
CA LEU A 196 -4.59 -5.63 -5.68
C LEU A 196 -4.22 -7.02 -5.15
N HIS A 197 -5.03 -7.57 -4.23
CA HIS A 197 -4.84 -8.94 -3.75
C HIS A 197 -4.93 -9.97 -4.89
N ALA A 198 -5.92 -9.89 -5.77
CA ALA A 198 -6.03 -10.80 -6.92
C ALA A 198 -4.85 -10.69 -7.89
N LYS A 199 -4.22 -9.51 -8.01
CA LYS A 199 -3.00 -9.32 -8.81
C LYS A 199 -1.79 -9.97 -8.14
N LEU A 200 -1.70 -9.95 -6.81
CA LEU A 200 -0.69 -10.70 -6.08
C LEU A 200 -0.90 -12.21 -6.24
N GLU A 201 -2.12 -12.71 -6.05
CA GLU A 201 -2.47 -14.15 -6.24
C GLU A 201 -2.16 -14.62 -7.67
N ALA A 202 -2.52 -13.82 -8.67
CA ALA A 202 -2.20 -14.12 -10.05
C ALA A 202 -0.71 -13.94 -10.35
N GLY A 203 -0.02 -13.02 -9.68
CA GLY A 203 1.40 -12.69 -9.83
C GLY A 203 2.32 -13.80 -9.36
N ILE A 204 2.05 -14.23 -8.13
CA ILE A 204 2.93 -15.01 -7.29
C ILE A 204 2.09 -16.19 -6.79
N PRO A 205 2.23 -17.39 -7.41
CA PRO A 205 1.41 -18.58 -7.12
C PRO A 205 1.81 -19.24 -5.79
N LEU A 206 1.88 -18.47 -4.71
CA LEU A 206 2.27 -18.92 -3.38
C LEU A 206 1.10 -18.78 -2.39
N PRO A 207 1.10 -19.58 -1.30
CA PRO A 207 0.16 -19.38 -0.21
C PRO A 207 0.24 -17.94 0.31
N MET A 208 -0.92 -17.31 0.54
CA MET A 208 -0.98 -15.98 1.11
C MET A 208 -2.20 -15.77 1.98
N GLU A 209 -2.04 -14.92 3.00
CA GLU A 209 -3.09 -14.56 3.95
C GLU A 209 -3.45 -13.08 3.78
N HIS A 210 -4.74 -12.78 3.61
CA HIS A 210 -5.22 -11.41 3.44
C HIS A 210 -6.09 -10.97 4.61
N GLU A 211 -5.65 -9.94 5.31
CA GLU A 211 -6.35 -9.38 6.47
C GLU A 211 -6.78 -7.94 6.23
N ARG A 212 -7.91 -7.57 6.82
CA ARG A 212 -8.46 -6.22 6.74
C ARG A 212 -8.48 -5.58 8.12
N HIS A 213 -7.79 -4.46 8.22
CA HIS A 213 -7.68 -3.67 9.44
C HIS A 213 -8.57 -2.43 9.31
N GLY A 214 -9.87 -2.66 9.48
CA GLY A 214 -10.89 -1.64 9.33
C GLY A 214 -11.15 -1.24 7.86
N THR A 215 -11.22 0.07 7.62
CA THR A 215 -11.74 0.64 6.37
C THR A 215 -10.66 0.95 5.34
N ASN A 216 -9.52 1.49 5.79
CA ASN A 216 -8.48 2.02 4.90
C ASN A 216 -7.22 1.16 4.86
N PHE A 217 -7.02 0.23 5.79
CA PHE A 217 -5.81 -0.56 5.91
C PHE A 217 -6.10 -2.05 5.71
N ALA A 218 -5.19 -2.75 5.04
CA ALA A 218 -5.21 -4.19 4.84
C ALA A 218 -3.78 -4.69 4.62
N THR A 219 -3.55 -5.94 4.96
CA THR A 219 -2.27 -6.61 4.76
C THR A 219 -2.46 -7.85 3.90
N THR A 220 -1.43 -8.21 3.13
CA THR A 220 -1.31 -9.51 2.48
C THR A 220 0.06 -10.09 2.81
N ALA A 221 0.10 -11.17 3.57
CA ALA A 221 1.31 -11.94 3.84
C ALA A 221 1.47 -13.00 2.75
N ILE A 222 2.60 -12.98 2.03
CA ILE A 222 2.93 -13.96 0.98
C ILE A 222 3.99 -14.91 1.55
N HIS A 223 3.68 -16.20 1.65
CA HIS A 223 4.58 -17.19 2.21
C HIS A 223 5.43 -17.85 1.13
N TYR A 224 6.74 -17.70 1.21
CA TYR A 224 7.68 -18.22 0.22
C TYR A 224 8.55 -19.34 0.79
N PRO A 225 9.02 -20.27 -0.06
CA PRO A 225 9.84 -21.40 0.39
C PRO A 225 11.19 -20.92 0.96
N PRO A 226 11.80 -21.67 1.89
CA PRO A 226 13.13 -21.35 2.40
C PRO A 226 14.19 -21.39 1.29
N VAL A 227 15.33 -20.75 1.53
CA VAL A 227 16.51 -20.92 0.66
C VAL A 227 16.92 -22.40 0.59
N PRO A 228 17.36 -22.93 -0.57
CA PRO A 228 17.77 -24.33 -0.70
C PRO A 228 18.91 -24.74 0.24
N SER A 229 19.78 -23.80 0.62
CA SER A 229 20.87 -24.01 1.58
C SER A 229 20.40 -24.33 3.00
N GLY A 230 19.09 -24.19 3.29
CA GLY A 230 18.51 -24.55 4.58
C GLY A 230 18.77 -23.53 5.69
N THR A 231 19.13 -22.30 5.36
CA THR A 231 19.22 -21.22 6.36
C THR A 231 17.82 -20.86 6.86
N PHE A 232 17.44 -21.38 8.04
CA PHE A 232 16.16 -21.12 8.69
C PHE A 232 16.32 -20.21 9.91
N GLY A 233 15.44 -19.21 10.00
CA GLY A 233 15.36 -18.30 11.13
C GLY A 233 16.17 -17.03 10.94
N GLY A 234 15.53 -15.88 11.15
CA GLY A 234 16.26 -14.62 11.29
C GLY A 234 16.95 -14.53 12.64
N PRO A 235 17.93 -13.61 12.79
CA PRO A 235 18.50 -13.30 14.09
C PRO A 235 17.38 -12.92 15.08
N PRO A 236 17.54 -13.23 16.39
CA PRO A 236 16.57 -12.85 17.41
C PRO A 236 16.23 -11.35 17.31
N GLY A 237 14.98 -11.05 16.93
CA GLY A 237 14.42 -9.70 17.01
C GLY A 237 14.60 -8.78 15.81
N GLY A 238 14.71 -9.24 14.55
CA GLY A 238 14.49 -8.28 13.46
C GLY A 238 14.39 -8.70 11.99
N LEU A 239 14.70 -9.94 11.57
CA LEU A 239 14.37 -10.39 10.21
C LEU A 239 13.38 -11.55 10.25
N VAL A 240 12.30 -11.42 9.49
CA VAL A 240 11.33 -12.51 9.27
C VAL A 240 11.60 -13.08 7.88
N PHE A 241 12.04 -14.34 7.82
CA PHE A 241 12.18 -15.07 6.56
C PHE A 241 11.00 -16.02 6.36
N GLY A 242 10.68 -16.35 5.11
CA GLY A 242 9.53 -17.16 4.72
C GLY A 242 8.24 -16.37 4.51
N GLU A 243 8.24 -15.05 4.72
CA GLU A 243 7.08 -14.19 4.45
C GLU A 243 7.50 -12.82 3.89
N VAL A 244 6.74 -12.32 2.91
CA VAL A 244 6.73 -10.91 2.48
C VAL A 244 5.39 -10.29 2.86
N LEU A 245 5.41 -9.23 3.65
CA LEU A 245 4.22 -8.49 4.04
C LEU A 245 3.97 -7.35 3.04
N VAL A 246 2.77 -7.32 2.44
CA VAL A 246 2.29 -6.22 1.60
C VAL A 246 1.24 -5.41 2.35
N GLU A 247 1.57 -4.16 2.68
CA GLU A 247 0.71 -3.24 3.42
C GLU A 247 -0.02 -2.28 2.47
N MET A 248 -1.35 -2.31 2.49
CA MET A 248 -2.19 -1.52 1.58
C MET A 248 -2.96 -0.44 2.33
N ASN A 249 -2.61 0.82 2.06
CA ASN A 249 -3.24 1.99 2.67
C ASN A 249 -4.08 2.76 1.65
N ILE A 250 -5.38 2.94 1.92
CA ILE A 250 -6.22 3.86 1.13
C ILE A 250 -6.20 5.22 1.80
N ARG A 251 -5.47 6.15 1.20
CA ARG A 251 -5.34 7.53 1.70
C ARG A 251 -5.15 8.51 0.55
N ARG A 252 -5.39 9.79 0.78
CA ARG A 252 -5.06 10.82 -0.21
C ARG A 252 -3.55 11.04 -0.20
N GLN A 253 -3.05 11.49 -1.34
CA GLN A 253 -1.68 11.93 -1.51
C GLN A 253 -1.70 13.11 -2.48
N PRO A 254 -1.03 14.23 -2.16
CA PRO A 254 -1.07 15.42 -3.01
C PRO A 254 -0.49 15.16 -4.40
N PRO A 255 -1.06 15.73 -5.47
CA PRO A 255 -0.41 15.74 -6.78
C PRO A 255 1.02 16.28 -6.69
N GLY A 256 1.94 15.73 -7.48
CA GLY A 256 3.35 16.14 -7.47
C GLY A 256 4.19 15.54 -6.34
N THR A 257 3.62 14.69 -5.48
CA THR A 257 4.36 13.97 -4.43
C THR A 257 4.57 12.49 -4.75
N TYR A 258 4.58 12.16 -6.03
CA TYR A 258 4.87 10.83 -6.56
C TYR A 258 5.41 10.93 -7.99
N GLY A 259 6.22 9.97 -8.41
CA GLY A 259 6.81 9.91 -9.75
C GLY A 259 7.18 8.49 -10.16
N SER A 260 7.43 8.27 -11.45
CA SER A 260 7.96 6.98 -11.94
C SER A 260 9.40 6.82 -11.47
N GLN A 261 9.74 5.64 -10.94
CA GLN A 261 11.10 5.26 -10.57
C GLN A 261 11.38 3.84 -11.04
N ALA A 262 12.59 3.60 -11.53
CA ALA A 262 13.07 2.25 -11.81
C ALA A 262 13.38 1.52 -10.50
N VAL A 263 12.90 0.28 -10.37
CA VAL A 263 13.18 -0.62 -9.24
C VAL A 263 13.81 -1.91 -9.75
N ALA A 264 14.83 -2.38 -9.05
CA ALA A 264 15.48 -3.67 -9.27
C ALA A 264 15.56 -4.48 -7.95
N SER A 265 15.78 -5.79 -8.07
CA SER A 265 16.18 -6.62 -6.93
C SER A 265 17.67 -6.42 -6.64
N LEU A 266 18.11 -6.73 -5.42
CA LEU A 266 19.53 -6.80 -5.05
C LEU A 266 20.28 -7.76 -5.98
N ALA A 267 19.66 -8.90 -6.32
CA ALA A 267 20.20 -9.84 -7.29
C ALA A 267 20.32 -9.20 -8.70
N GLY A 268 19.37 -8.35 -9.10
CA GLY A 268 19.42 -7.64 -10.38
C GLY A 268 20.52 -6.58 -10.42
N GLU A 269 20.68 -5.80 -9.34
CA GLU A 269 21.81 -4.87 -9.18
C GLU A 269 23.16 -5.61 -9.26
N ALA A 270 23.26 -6.74 -8.58
CA ALA A 270 24.48 -7.57 -8.58
C ALA A 270 24.76 -8.18 -9.94
N ALA A 271 23.75 -8.78 -10.58
CA ALA A 271 23.87 -9.36 -11.91
C ALA A 271 24.30 -8.33 -12.96
N ALA A 272 23.77 -7.10 -12.88
CA ALA A 272 24.18 -6.01 -13.78
C ALA A 272 25.69 -5.66 -13.64
N ARG A 273 26.27 -5.82 -12.45
CA ARG A 273 27.71 -5.60 -12.20
C ARG A 273 28.56 -6.81 -12.57
N LEU A 274 28.05 -8.02 -12.32
CA LEU A 274 28.73 -9.27 -12.59
C LEU A 274 28.85 -9.53 -14.09
N ASP A 275 27.70 -9.57 -14.78
CA ASP A 275 27.61 -9.69 -16.23
C ASP A 275 26.24 -9.14 -16.71
N PRO A 276 26.20 -8.01 -17.44
CA PRO A 276 24.98 -7.45 -18.00
C PRO A 276 24.19 -8.41 -18.90
N ALA A 277 24.78 -9.49 -19.42
CA ALA A 277 24.07 -10.53 -20.16
C ALA A 277 23.05 -11.29 -19.30
N LEU A 278 23.30 -11.44 -18.00
CA LEU A 278 22.40 -12.11 -17.05
C LEU A 278 21.03 -11.43 -16.99
N LEU A 279 20.95 -10.11 -17.19
CA LEU A 279 19.68 -9.39 -17.23
C LEU A 279 18.81 -9.81 -18.43
N ARG A 280 19.42 -10.25 -19.55
CA ARG A 280 18.68 -10.76 -20.72
C ARG A 280 18.26 -12.20 -20.53
N GLU A 281 19.11 -13.00 -19.88
CA GLU A 281 18.90 -14.43 -19.63
C GLU A 281 17.85 -14.66 -18.52
N HIS A 282 17.81 -13.75 -17.54
CA HIS A 282 16.93 -13.82 -16.39
C HIS A 282 16.02 -12.58 -16.31
N PRO A 283 14.87 -12.55 -16.99
CA PRO A 283 13.98 -11.39 -17.00
C PRO A 283 13.53 -10.89 -15.61
N LEU A 284 13.46 -11.75 -14.59
CA LEU A 284 13.15 -11.33 -13.22
C LEU A 284 14.18 -10.33 -12.62
N LEU A 285 15.41 -10.33 -13.14
CA LEU A 285 16.50 -9.45 -12.72
C LEU A 285 16.44 -8.07 -13.38
N GLN A 286 15.63 -7.90 -14.42
CA GLN A 286 15.46 -6.62 -15.08
C GLN A 286 14.73 -5.62 -14.18
N SER A 287 15.23 -4.38 -14.20
CA SER A 287 14.53 -3.27 -13.56
C SER A 287 13.21 -2.97 -14.26
N PHE A 288 12.25 -2.44 -13.52
CA PHE A 288 10.95 -2.01 -14.04
C PHE A 288 10.49 -0.72 -13.38
N GLU A 289 9.67 0.04 -14.11
CA GLU A 289 9.14 1.32 -13.63
C GLU A 289 7.94 1.12 -12.70
N VAL A 290 7.96 1.80 -11.57
CA VAL A 290 6.85 1.85 -10.62
C VAL A 290 6.56 3.28 -10.17
N LEU A 291 5.28 3.57 -9.95
CA LEU A 291 4.87 4.84 -9.37
C LEU A 291 5.24 4.85 -7.89
N THR A 292 6.10 5.78 -7.48
CA THR A 292 6.69 5.83 -6.14
C THR A 292 6.44 7.18 -5.49
N ALA A 293 6.14 7.18 -4.19
CA ALA A 293 5.96 8.38 -3.38
C ALA A 293 7.28 9.11 -3.21
N ASP A 294 7.23 10.43 -3.29
CA ASP A 294 8.39 11.29 -3.04
C ASP A 294 8.96 11.05 -1.62
N PRO A 295 10.30 11.04 -1.43
CA PRO A 295 10.91 10.82 -0.11
C PRO A 295 10.40 11.77 1.00
N ILE A 296 9.96 12.98 0.66
CA ILE A 296 9.37 13.92 1.65
C ILE A 296 8.12 13.32 2.30
N ILE A 297 7.34 12.51 1.58
CA ILE A 297 6.18 11.80 2.16
C ILE A 297 6.62 10.82 3.25
N ALA A 298 7.79 10.18 3.07
CA ALA A 298 8.33 9.29 4.09
C ALA A 298 8.83 10.06 5.32
N VAL A 299 9.40 11.26 5.15
CA VAL A 299 9.75 12.15 6.27
C VAL A 299 8.50 12.44 7.11
N VAL A 300 7.42 12.90 6.47
CA VAL A 300 6.15 13.23 7.16
C VAL A 300 5.54 12.00 7.83
N ASP A 301 5.44 10.86 7.13
CA ASP A 301 4.87 9.62 7.68
C ASP A 301 5.63 9.15 8.93
N LYS A 302 6.96 9.28 8.94
CA LYS A 302 7.81 8.83 10.06
C LYS A 302 7.73 9.77 11.25
N LEU A 303 7.79 11.09 11.01
CA LEU A 303 7.64 12.09 12.06
C LEU A 303 6.27 12.00 12.75
N ASP A 304 5.20 11.88 11.97
CA ASP A 304 3.84 11.67 12.49
C ASP A 304 3.77 10.39 13.33
N ALA A 305 4.24 9.26 12.77
CA ALA A 305 4.18 7.97 13.44
C ALA A 305 4.94 7.94 14.78
N LEU A 306 6.10 8.59 14.85
CA LEU A 306 6.92 8.74 16.05
C LEU A 306 6.25 9.67 17.07
N HIS A 307 5.79 10.84 16.63
CA HIS A 307 5.12 11.83 17.49
C HIS A 307 3.89 11.24 18.16
N TRP A 308 2.94 10.74 17.36
CA TRP A 308 1.67 10.18 17.84
C TRP A 308 1.91 9.10 18.91
N ARG A 309 2.82 8.15 18.65
CA ARG A 309 3.12 7.06 19.59
C ARG A 309 3.79 7.57 20.86
N SER A 310 4.61 8.61 20.76
CA SER A 310 5.30 9.19 21.90
C SER A 310 4.39 10.01 22.82
N CYS A 311 3.21 10.42 22.34
CA CYS A 311 2.17 11.03 23.17
C CYS A 311 1.33 10.00 23.95
N SER A 312 1.54 8.69 23.73
CA SER A 312 0.90 7.64 24.52
C SER A 312 1.58 7.46 25.87
N ASP A 313 0.81 7.10 26.90
CA ASP A 313 1.32 6.73 28.22
C ASP A 313 2.11 5.40 28.22
N ASP A 314 2.13 4.67 27.10
CA ASP A 314 2.88 3.43 26.93
C ASP A 314 4.09 3.63 26.00
N PRO A 315 5.30 3.84 26.57
CA PRO A 315 6.52 4.01 25.80
C PRO A 315 6.89 2.80 24.95
N SER A 316 6.29 1.64 25.18
CA SER A 316 6.59 0.45 24.38
C SER A 316 6.14 0.59 22.93
N GLN A 317 5.13 1.43 22.66
CA GLN A 317 4.56 1.61 21.32
C GLN A 317 5.53 2.21 20.31
N VAL A 318 6.54 2.96 20.77
CA VAL A 318 7.57 3.52 19.87
C VAL A 318 8.64 2.49 19.48
N ARG A 319 8.80 1.37 20.20
CA ARG A 319 9.91 0.42 19.99
C ARG A 319 9.96 -0.12 18.56
N ASP A 320 8.80 -0.43 17.98
CA ASP A 320 8.70 -0.93 16.60
C ASP A 320 9.01 0.15 15.54
N ARG A 321 9.22 1.40 15.97
CA ARG A 321 9.59 2.54 15.12
C ARG A 321 11.05 2.95 15.26
N ALA A 322 11.90 2.15 15.93
CA ALA A 322 13.34 2.43 15.99
C ALA A 322 13.99 2.59 14.61
N ARG A 323 13.53 1.83 13.60
CA ARG A 323 13.93 1.98 12.19
C ARG A 323 13.70 3.39 11.64
N ASP A 324 12.67 4.09 12.11
CA ASP A 324 12.37 5.44 11.63
C ASP A 324 13.42 6.47 12.06
N ILE A 325 14.10 6.27 13.21
CA ILE A 325 15.16 7.17 13.66
C ILE A 325 16.35 7.11 12.70
N TYR A 326 16.76 5.90 12.30
CA TYR A 326 17.79 5.71 11.29
C TYR A 326 17.36 6.30 9.94
N ASP A 327 16.15 5.97 9.49
CA ASP A 327 15.65 6.41 8.20
C ASP A 327 15.53 7.94 8.10
N LEU A 328 15.08 8.60 9.17
CA LEU A 328 15.03 10.06 9.24
C LEU A 328 16.43 10.67 9.18
N ALA A 329 17.41 10.10 9.87
CA ALA A 329 18.78 10.57 9.77
C ALA A 329 19.33 10.48 8.33
N CYS A 330 19.07 9.36 7.63
CA CYS A 330 19.42 9.24 6.21
C CYS A 330 18.70 10.30 5.35
N LEU A 331 17.38 10.44 5.51
CA LEU A 331 16.58 11.41 4.74
C LEU A 331 17.00 12.86 4.97
N LEU A 332 17.28 13.23 6.23
CA LEU A 332 17.65 14.59 6.61
C LEU A 332 19.09 14.96 6.28
N ARG A 333 19.94 13.97 5.98
CA ARG A 333 21.30 14.16 5.46
C ARG A 333 21.37 14.04 3.94
N HIS A 334 20.30 13.59 3.28
CA HIS A 334 20.32 13.36 1.84
C HIS A 334 20.31 14.67 1.04
N ASP A 335 21.31 14.85 0.16
CA ASP A 335 21.57 16.08 -0.58
C ASP A 335 20.41 16.56 -1.45
N THR A 336 19.54 15.66 -1.91
CA THR A 336 18.37 16.04 -2.73
C THR A 336 17.09 16.19 -1.91
N VAL A 337 17.00 15.60 -0.72
CA VAL A 337 15.78 15.64 0.12
C VAL A 337 15.83 16.84 1.05
N ARG A 338 16.94 17.00 1.79
CA ARG A 338 17.10 18.07 2.79
C ARG A 338 16.79 19.46 2.23
N PRO A 339 17.31 19.89 1.06
CA PRO A 339 17.07 21.25 0.56
C PRO A 339 15.62 21.53 0.15
N ARG A 340 14.81 20.48 -0.04
CA ARG A 340 13.40 20.60 -0.41
C ARG A 340 12.48 20.68 0.81
N LEU A 341 13.00 20.35 2.00
CA LEU A 341 12.24 20.43 3.25
C LEU A 341 12.16 21.88 3.72
N ASN A 342 11.00 22.22 4.26
CA ASN A 342 10.79 23.40 5.07
C ASN A 342 9.57 23.16 5.96
N SER A 343 9.52 23.81 7.12
CA SER A 343 8.49 23.55 8.11
C SER A 343 7.07 23.75 7.56
N GLN A 344 6.85 24.70 6.65
CA GLN A 344 5.52 24.92 6.07
C GLN A 344 5.10 23.77 5.14
N LEU A 345 5.97 23.31 4.24
CA LEU A 345 5.69 22.16 3.39
C LEU A 345 5.40 20.90 4.22
N VAL A 346 6.18 20.66 5.27
CA VAL A 346 5.94 19.54 6.19
C VAL A 346 4.57 19.66 6.87
N ALA A 347 4.13 20.87 7.24
CA ALA A 347 2.79 21.12 7.78
C ALA A 347 1.70 20.73 6.79
N GLU A 348 1.79 21.28 5.58
CA GLU A 348 0.78 21.13 4.54
C GLU A 348 0.62 19.65 4.13
N LEU A 349 1.75 18.94 4.00
CA LEU A 349 1.74 17.52 3.70
C LEU A 349 1.19 16.68 4.87
N HIS A 350 1.58 17.01 6.11
CA HIS A 350 1.08 16.34 7.32
C HIS A 350 -0.44 16.46 7.43
N GLU A 351 -0.97 17.67 7.25
CA GLU A 351 -2.41 17.90 7.25
C GLU A 351 -3.10 17.01 6.21
N ILE A 352 -2.65 16.97 4.96
CA ILE A 352 -3.31 16.17 3.93
C ILE A 352 -3.28 14.66 4.24
N VAL A 353 -2.16 14.16 4.79
CA VAL A 353 -1.98 12.76 5.18
C VAL A 353 -2.88 12.40 6.36
N VAL A 354 -2.84 13.17 7.46
CA VAL A 354 -3.68 12.95 8.66
C VAL A 354 -5.15 13.05 8.32
N ASP A 355 -5.51 14.03 7.49
CA ASP A 355 -6.89 14.31 7.13
C ASP A 355 -7.47 13.21 6.21
N SER A 356 -6.64 12.28 5.73
CA SER A 356 -7.05 11.04 5.07
C SER A 356 -7.43 9.91 6.03
N ILE A 357 -7.11 10.02 7.32
CA ILE A 357 -7.47 9.07 8.38
C ILE A 357 -9.00 9.14 8.61
N PRO A 358 -9.70 8.01 8.85
CA PRO A 358 -11.12 8.03 9.14
C PRO A 358 -11.44 8.84 10.42
N PRO A 359 -12.54 9.62 10.46
CA PRO A 359 -12.92 10.44 11.62
C PRO A 359 -13.09 9.67 12.95
N GLY A 360 -13.28 8.35 12.92
CA GLY A 360 -13.39 7.48 14.11
C GLY A 360 -12.05 6.99 14.68
N LEU A 361 -10.93 7.33 14.05
CA LEU A 361 -9.55 7.11 14.53
C LEU A 361 -8.91 8.44 14.96
N THR A 362 -9.70 9.49 15.19
CA THR A 362 -9.27 10.84 15.60
C THR A 362 -8.53 10.91 16.93
N VAL A 363 -8.55 9.83 17.72
CA VAL A 363 -7.63 9.66 18.86
C VAL A 363 -6.17 9.67 18.38
N ARG A 364 -5.88 9.27 17.12
CA ARG A 364 -4.57 9.39 16.46
C ARG A 364 -4.21 10.79 15.97
N ALA A 365 -5.14 11.75 15.97
CA ALA A 365 -4.86 13.10 15.50
C ALA A 365 -4.18 13.91 16.61
N THR A 366 -3.01 13.47 17.05
CA THR A 366 -2.11 14.39 17.76
C THR A 366 -1.78 15.50 16.79
N GLN A 367 -2.22 16.72 17.11
CA GLN A 367 -1.82 17.90 16.35
C GLN A 367 -0.30 17.94 16.26
N ARG A 368 0.21 18.35 15.09
CA ARG A 368 1.62 18.64 14.93
C ARG A 368 2.06 19.55 16.09
N PRO A 369 3.22 19.32 16.72
CA PRO A 369 3.69 20.22 17.78
C PRO A 369 3.81 21.65 17.25
N VAL A 370 3.44 22.63 18.08
CA VAL A 370 3.50 24.05 17.70
C VAL A 370 4.90 24.46 17.25
N ASP A 371 5.92 23.91 17.90
CA ASP A 371 7.33 24.18 17.63
C ASP A 371 7.95 23.21 16.60
N GLY A 372 7.13 22.48 15.84
CA GLY A 372 7.60 21.51 14.83
C GLY A 372 7.87 20.11 15.38
N PHE A 373 8.11 19.14 14.49
CA PHE A 373 8.21 17.73 14.90
C PHE A 373 9.45 17.43 15.74
N ALA A 374 10.51 18.24 15.66
CA ALA A 374 11.68 18.09 16.53
C ALA A 374 11.35 18.30 18.03
N ALA A 375 10.27 19.01 18.35
CA ALA A 375 9.77 19.19 19.71
C ALA A 375 9.01 17.96 20.26
N SER A 376 8.79 16.92 19.44
CA SER A 376 8.07 15.70 19.86
C SER A 376 8.72 15.05 21.09
N PRO A 377 7.93 14.47 22.03
CA PRO A 377 8.47 13.85 23.25
C PRO A 377 9.54 12.80 23.00
N VAL A 378 9.44 12.08 21.87
CA VAL A 378 10.40 11.06 21.42
C VAL A 378 11.83 11.55 21.23
N PHE A 379 12.04 12.85 20.99
CA PHE A 379 13.36 13.44 20.79
C PHE A 379 13.90 14.12 22.06
N GLN A 380 13.05 14.32 23.07
CA GLN A 380 13.42 15.05 24.28
C GLN A 380 14.31 14.21 25.21
N PRO A 381 15.43 14.76 25.72
CA PRO A 381 16.27 14.09 26.69
C PRO A 381 15.48 13.62 27.92
N GLY A 382 15.73 12.39 28.36
CA GLY A 382 15.09 11.83 29.56
C GLY A 382 13.63 11.39 29.40
N HIS A 383 13.00 11.61 28.24
CA HIS A 383 11.63 11.14 28.00
C HIS A 383 11.60 9.60 27.89
N PRO A 384 10.63 8.90 28.51
CA PRO A 384 10.53 7.45 28.44
C PRO A 384 10.48 6.87 27.01
N ALA A 385 9.79 7.56 26.09
CA ALA A 385 9.73 7.12 24.68
C ALA A 385 11.12 7.19 24.00
N ARG A 386 11.94 8.21 24.28
CA ARG A 386 13.30 8.29 23.76
C ARG A 386 14.14 7.10 24.25
N ARG A 387 14.07 6.79 25.55
CA ARG A 387 14.77 5.62 26.13
C ARG A 387 14.32 4.31 25.49
N ALA A 388 13.01 4.12 25.33
CA ALA A 388 12.48 2.91 24.69
C ALA A 388 12.98 2.74 23.25
N LEU A 389 13.12 3.82 22.48
CA LEU A 389 13.75 3.76 21.16
C LEU A 389 15.24 3.46 21.24
N GLN A 390 15.97 4.12 22.13
CA GLN A 390 17.40 3.90 22.33
C GLN A 390 17.69 2.43 22.67
N ASP A 391 16.89 1.81 23.54
CA ASP A 391 17.01 0.39 23.89
C ASP A 391 16.71 -0.55 22.71
N ALA A 392 15.79 -0.15 21.82
CA ALA A 392 15.42 -0.93 20.64
C ALA A 392 16.37 -0.73 19.46
N TYR A 393 17.05 0.42 19.38
CA TYR A 393 17.84 0.85 18.23
C TYR A 393 18.98 -0.12 17.83
N PRO A 394 19.75 -0.72 18.76
CA PRO A 394 20.80 -1.68 18.40
C PRO A 394 20.29 -2.90 17.64
N ARG A 395 18.99 -3.23 17.75
CA ARG A 395 18.39 -4.34 16.98
C ARG A 395 18.43 -4.09 15.48
N LEU A 396 18.56 -2.85 15.03
CA LEU A 396 18.64 -2.53 13.61
C LEU A 396 19.98 -2.95 12.99
N ARG A 397 21.02 -3.20 13.79
CA ARG A 397 22.39 -3.37 13.30
C ARG A 397 22.52 -4.47 12.25
N HIS A 398 21.75 -5.55 12.36
CA HIS A 398 21.76 -6.66 11.39
C HIS A 398 21.02 -6.34 10.07
N LEU A 399 20.29 -5.22 10.01
CA LEU A 399 19.64 -4.74 8.79
C LEU A 399 20.55 -3.78 8.03
N VAL A 400 21.39 -3.02 8.72
CA VAL A 400 22.29 -2.03 8.12
C VAL A 400 23.42 -2.74 7.38
N TYR A 401 23.68 -2.28 6.16
CA TYR A 401 24.51 -2.99 5.19
C TYR A 401 25.98 -3.11 5.61
N SER A 402 26.57 -2.11 6.24
CA SER A 402 27.94 -2.17 6.76
C SER A 402 28.15 -1.23 7.95
N ASP A 403 29.29 -1.31 8.63
CA ASP A 403 29.66 -0.37 9.70
C ASP A 403 29.75 1.07 9.23
N GLU A 404 30.18 1.31 7.99
CA GLU A 404 30.24 2.65 7.40
C GLU A 404 28.85 3.30 7.28
N HIS A 405 27.83 2.48 7.04
CA HIS A 405 26.45 2.94 6.93
C HIS A 405 25.75 3.06 8.29
N TRP A 406 26.36 2.56 9.37
CA TRP A 406 25.77 2.66 10.70
C TRP A 406 25.80 4.11 11.19
N ILE A 407 24.68 4.57 11.73
CA ILE A 407 24.55 5.87 12.38
C ILE A 407 24.23 5.59 13.83
N GLU A 408 25.05 6.07 14.76
CA GLU A 408 24.76 5.91 16.19
C GLU A 408 23.45 6.61 16.57
N PHE A 409 22.74 6.07 17.56
CA PHE A 409 21.41 6.57 17.94
C PHE A 409 21.42 8.08 18.24
N ASP A 410 22.40 8.54 19.02
CA ASP A 410 22.48 9.96 19.38
C ASP A 410 22.86 10.84 18.18
N ASP A 411 23.66 10.35 17.22
CA ASP A 411 23.96 11.06 15.98
C ASP A 411 22.74 11.13 15.05
N ALA A 412 21.93 10.07 15.03
CA ALA A 412 20.68 10.05 14.27
C ALA A 412 19.66 11.04 14.86
N VAL A 413 19.53 11.08 16.20
CA VAL A 413 18.69 12.08 16.89
C VAL A 413 19.25 13.50 16.71
N ALA A 414 20.57 13.69 16.73
CA ALA A 414 21.20 14.97 16.46
C ALA A 414 20.86 15.48 15.06
N ALA A 415 20.91 14.62 14.03
CA ALA A 415 20.51 14.99 12.67
C ALA A 415 19.06 15.49 12.58
N ILE A 416 18.16 14.93 13.40
CA ILE A 416 16.76 15.37 13.50
C ILE A 416 16.67 16.72 14.22
N GLN A 417 17.38 16.90 15.32
CA GLN A 417 17.44 18.16 16.08
C GLN A 417 18.04 19.30 15.25
N ASP A 418 19.13 19.05 14.53
CA ASP A 418 19.81 20.00 13.62
C ASP A 418 18.99 20.35 12.37
N SER A 419 17.82 19.73 12.21
CA SER A 419 16.87 19.99 11.13
C SER A 419 15.56 20.58 11.66
N SER A 420 15.50 21.05 12.91
CA SER A 420 14.26 21.47 13.57
C SER A 420 13.52 22.59 12.85
N ASP A 421 14.24 23.49 12.17
CA ASP A 421 13.66 24.56 11.35
C ASP A 421 12.99 24.05 10.07
N LEU A 422 13.33 22.82 9.65
CA LEU A 422 12.80 22.18 8.45
C LEU A 422 11.58 21.29 8.71
N ILE A 423 11.36 20.81 9.95
CA ILE A 423 10.43 19.69 10.25
C ILE A 423 9.40 19.94 11.35
#